data_AF-A0A915J2W7-F1
#
_entry.id   AF-A0A915J2W7-F1
#
_cell.length_a   1.000
_cell.length_b   1.000
_cell.length_c   1.000
_cell.angle_alpha   90.00
_cell.angle_beta   90.00
_cell.angle_gamma   90.00
#
_symmetry.space_group_name_H-M   'P 1'
#
loop_
_entity.id
_entity.type
_entity.pdbx_description
1 polymer ?
#
loop_
_entity_poly.entity_id
_entity_poly.type
_entity_poly.pdbx_seq_one_letter_code
_entity_poly.pdbx_strand_id
1 'polypeptide(L)'
;MAVAHIHVMFSIYNCHITFNGNAGNIGRSNFCLKKVKSVKMAIGALYVRSQFSVADKREAQKMISNLKKSLRDIFSNSNWMDDVTKRRAIEKVNCMLYLIGYPDLVLNDTALNNYYEKLQSYNRRSFIMIIPSHRYDKNGAPIDWWSPKAAQAFHRKVKCIQKQYDAFVEPLTNRHVNGKLTLGENIADNGGLKCALKGYLRYLNQTRRLEKPLPGLNLTILQTFFVNYATVQNLLDEYSAIKVVDVPRDNNL
;
A
#
# COMPACT_ATOMS: atom_id res chain seq x y z
N MET A 1 -3.77 -3.10 2.50
CA MET A 1 -3.82 -2.65 1.10
C MET A 1 -3.88 -1.11 0.96
N ALA A 2 -3.77 -0.34 2.04
CA ALA A 2 -3.61 1.12 2.01
C ALA A 2 -2.17 1.59 2.31
N VAL A 3 -1.27 0.70 2.77
CA VAL A 3 0.02 1.12 3.37
C VAL A 3 1.10 1.43 2.32
N ALA A 4 1.02 0.86 1.11
CA ALA A 4 2.01 1.10 0.06
C ALA A 4 1.81 2.47 -0.63
N HIS A 5 0.55 2.85 -0.92
CA HIS A 5 0.21 4.14 -1.49
C HIS A 5 0.46 5.33 -0.53
N ILE A 6 0.39 5.11 0.80
CA ILE A 6 0.65 6.17 1.79
C ILE A 6 2.10 6.69 1.73
N HIS A 7 3.08 5.85 1.36
CA HIS A 7 4.48 6.26 1.34
C HIS A 7 4.85 7.08 0.09
N VAL A 8 4.27 6.76 -1.08
CA VAL A 8 4.45 7.55 -2.30
C VAL A 8 3.72 8.90 -2.18
N MET A 9 2.52 8.91 -1.59
CA MET A 9 1.74 10.12 -1.30
C MET A 9 2.46 11.09 -0.35
N PHE A 10 3.10 10.62 0.73
CA PHE A 10 3.78 11.50 1.70
C PHE A 10 5.06 12.15 1.16
N SER A 11 5.84 11.47 0.32
CA SER A 11 7.04 12.04 -0.30
C SER A 11 6.71 13.14 -1.31
N ILE A 12 5.63 12.96 -2.07
CA ILE A 12 5.18 13.91 -3.10
C ILE A 12 4.45 15.12 -2.47
N TYR A 13 3.77 14.93 -1.32
CA TYR A 13 3.14 16.02 -0.57
C TYR A 13 4.15 17.03 -0.03
N ASN A 14 5.28 16.55 0.51
CA ASN A 14 6.34 17.44 1.00
C ASN A 14 7.10 18.16 -0.11
N CYS A 15 7.18 17.59 -1.32
CA CYS A 15 7.89 18.20 -2.44
C CYS A 15 7.18 19.46 -2.99
N HIS A 16 5.84 19.50 -2.96
CA HIS A 16 5.08 20.60 -3.57
C HIS A 16 4.86 21.83 -2.66
N ILE A 17 4.92 21.67 -1.34
CA ILE A 17 4.88 22.82 -0.42
C ILE A 17 6.12 23.69 -0.59
N THR A 18 7.25 23.09 -0.97
CA THR A 18 8.51 23.80 -1.24
C THR A 18 8.52 24.51 -2.59
N PHE A 19 7.82 23.99 -3.62
CA PHE A 19 7.89 24.54 -4.98
C PHE A 19 6.75 25.50 -5.36
N ASN A 20 5.58 25.48 -4.71
CA ASN A 20 4.43 26.32 -5.10
C ASN A 20 4.25 27.63 -4.32
N GLY A 21 5.23 28.07 -3.52
CA GLY A 21 5.19 29.39 -2.88
C GLY A 21 4.07 29.64 -1.87
N ASN A 22 3.09 28.74 -1.72
CA ASN A 22 2.07 28.80 -0.68
C ASN A 22 2.64 28.29 0.64
N ALA A 23 3.59 29.03 1.20
CA ALA A 23 3.80 29.10 2.65
C ALA A 23 2.64 29.90 3.27
N GLY A 24 1.39 29.48 3.00
CA GLY A 24 0.24 29.97 3.72
C GLY A 24 0.47 29.73 5.21
N ASN A 25 0.21 30.76 6.02
CA ASN A 25 0.46 30.76 7.46
C ASN A 25 -0.21 29.53 8.10
N ILE A 26 0.57 28.48 8.36
CA ILE A 26 0.06 27.26 8.97
C ILE A 26 -0.38 27.65 10.38
N GLY A 27 -1.70 27.66 10.63
CA GLY A 27 -2.24 28.02 11.94
C GLY A 27 -1.49 27.28 13.06
N ARG A 28 -1.20 27.99 14.16
CA ARG A 28 -0.31 27.52 15.24
C ARG A 28 -0.60 26.08 15.70
N SER A 29 -1.88 25.71 15.79
CA SER A 29 -2.30 24.34 16.10
C SER A 29 -1.74 23.30 15.12
N ASN A 30 -1.86 23.53 13.81
CA ASN A 30 -1.34 22.64 12.77
C ASN A 30 0.20 22.59 12.75
N PHE A 31 0.87 23.69 13.07
CA PHE A 31 2.33 23.71 13.23
C PHE A 31 2.76 22.85 14.42
N CYS A 32 2.11 23.02 15.58
CA CYS A 32 2.35 22.20 16.77
C CYS A 32 2.06 20.71 16.48
N LEU A 33 0.94 20.39 15.84
CA LEU A 33 0.63 19.02 15.43
C LEU A 33 1.71 18.43 14.50
N LYS A 34 2.23 19.22 13.54
CA LYS A 34 3.37 18.78 12.70
C LYS A 34 4.62 18.48 13.51
N LYS A 35 4.92 19.25 14.57
CA LYS A 35 6.07 19.02 15.44
C LYS A 35 5.89 17.80 16.35
N VAL A 36 4.72 17.65 16.99
CA VAL A 36 4.46 16.52 17.90
C VAL A 36 4.37 15.21 17.12
N LYS A 37 4.04 15.21 15.81
CA LYS A 37 4.20 14.04 14.91
C LYS A 37 5.60 13.42 14.90
N SER A 38 6.63 14.07 15.46
CA SER A 38 7.94 13.45 15.68
C SER A 38 7.94 12.42 16.83
N VAL A 39 6.96 12.49 17.74
CA VAL A 39 6.75 11.63 18.92
C VAL A 39 5.57 10.68 18.66
N LYS A 40 5.65 9.92 17.57
CA LYS A 40 4.52 9.15 16.99
C LYS A 40 3.89 8.13 17.96
N MET A 41 4.69 7.44 18.77
CA MET A 41 4.19 6.38 19.66
C MET A 41 3.38 6.96 20.83
N ALA A 42 3.77 8.10 21.39
CA ALA A 42 3.03 8.75 22.48
C ALA A 42 1.67 9.28 22.01
N ILE A 43 1.61 10.00 20.87
CA ILE A 43 0.32 10.41 20.31
C ILE A 43 -0.52 9.19 19.92
N GLY A 44 0.12 8.17 19.34
CA GLY A 44 -0.53 6.92 18.98
C GLY A 44 -1.20 6.25 20.18
N ALA A 45 -0.54 6.22 21.34
CA ALA A 45 -1.11 5.67 22.57
C ALA A 45 -2.39 6.39 22.98
N LEU A 46 -2.38 7.74 22.97
CA LEU A 46 -3.56 8.56 23.29
C LEU A 46 -4.72 8.31 22.32
N TYR A 47 -4.42 8.24 21.02
CA TYR A 47 -5.42 7.98 20.00
C TYR A 47 -6.01 6.57 20.12
N VAL A 48 -5.17 5.56 20.32
CA VAL A 48 -5.58 4.16 20.43
C VAL A 48 -6.51 3.95 21.62
N ARG A 49 -6.19 4.54 22.77
CA ARG A 49 -6.99 4.41 24.00
C ARG A 49 -8.38 5.04 23.88
N SER A 50 -8.52 6.06 23.03
CA SER A 50 -9.78 6.80 22.89
C SER A 50 -10.62 6.36 21.69
N GLN A 51 -9.99 5.96 20.59
CA GLN A 51 -10.68 5.79 19.31
C GLN A 51 -10.53 4.40 18.67
N PHE A 52 -9.58 3.56 19.12
CA PHE A 52 -9.27 2.32 18.42
C PHE A 52 -9.78 1.08 19.17
N SER A 53 -10.74 0.37 18.57
CA SER A 53 -11.26 -0.88 19.15
C SER A 53 -10.33 -2.06 18.91
N VAL A 54 -10.15 -2.89 19.96
CA VAL A 54 -9.44 -4.17 19.85
C VAL A 54 -10.18 -5.14 18.92
N ALA A 55 -11.52 -5.04 18.83
CA ALA A 55 -12.31 -5.85 17.92
C ALA A 55 -11.98 -5.53 16.45
N ASP A 56 -11.84 -4.25 16.11
CA ASP A 56 -11.48 -3.81 14.75
C ASP A 56 -10.08 -4.30 14.35
N LYS A 57 -9.12 -4.32 15.30
CA LYS A 57 -7.79 -4.92 15.08
C LYS A 57 -7.91 -6.39 14.68
N ARG A 58 -8.76 -7.15 15.38
CA ARG A 58 -8.96 -8.59 15.11
C ARG A 58 -9.64 -8.84 13.77
N GLU A 59 -10.63 -8.04 13.40
CA GLU A 59 -11.29 -8.18 12.09
C GLU A 59 -10.34 -7.80 10.95
N ALA A 60 -9.55 -6.72 11.09
CA ALA A 60 -8.53 -6.36 10.12
C ALA A 60 -7.44 -7.46 9.98
N GLN A 61 -7.05 -8.11 11.07
CA GLN A 61 -6.14 -9.27 11.06
C GLN A 61 -6.72 -10.45 10.28
N LYS A 62 -8.02 -10.77 10.48
CA LYS A 62 -8.71 -11.82 9.70
C LYS A 62 -8.73 -11.48 8.21
N MET A 63 -9.02 -10.22 7.86
CA MET A 63 -9.04 -9.77 6.47
C MET A 63 -7.66 -9.94 5.82
N ILE A 64 -6.59 -9.50 6.48
CA ILE A 64 -5.21 -9.63 5.94
C ILE A 64 -4.80 -11.10 5.82
N SER A 65 -5.18 -11.94 6.79
CA SER A 65 -4.98 -13.39 6.70
C SER A 65 -5.67 -13.99 5.46
N ASN A 66 -6.90 -13.55 5.17
CA ASN A 66 -7.64 -13.97 3.98
C ASN A 66 -7.00 -13.48 2.69
N LEU A 67 -6.50 -12.25 2.64
CA LEU A 67 -5.77 -11.71 1.49
C LEU A 67 -4.46 -12.50 1.26
N LYS A 68 -3.70 -12.80 2.31
CA LYS A 68 -2.47 -13.61 2.23
C LYS A 68 -2.74 -15.00 1.65
N LYS A 69 -3.82 -15.66 2.10
CA LYS A 69 -4.25 -16.95 1.53
C LYS A 69 -4.66 -16.81 0.06
N SER A 70 -5.38 -15.75 -0.29
CA SER A 70 -5.82 -15.50 -1.67
C SER A 70 -4.65 -15.27 -2.61
N LEU A 71 -3.64 -14.52 -2.15
CA LEU A 71 -2.40 -14.29 -2.88
C LEU A 71 -1.62 -15.59 -3.08
N ARG A 72 -1.52 -16.43 -2.04
CA ARG A 72 -0.93 -17.78 -2.15
C ARG A 72 -1.64 -18.60 -3.22
N ASP A 73 -2.97 -18.62 -3.21
CA ASP A 73 -3.75 -19.38 -4.19
C ASP A 73 -3.61 -18.81 -5.61
N ILE A 74 -3.33 -17.51 -5.78
CA ILE A 74 -3.01 -16.91 -7.09
C ILE A 74 -1.65 -17.43 -7.60
N PHE A 75 -0.64 -17.51 -6.72
CA PHE A 75 0.66 -18.06 -7.08
C PHE A 75 0.58 -19.55 -7.42
N SER A 76 -0.10 -20.34 -6.59
CA SER A 76 -0.28 -21.78 -6.81
C SER A 76 -0.96 -22.10 -8.15
N ASN A 77 -2.01 -21.35 -8.51
CA ASN A 77 -2.79 -21.60 -9.74
C ASN A 77 -2.23 -20.88 -10.97
N SER A 78 -1.04 -20.29 -10.87
CA SER A 78 -0.42 -19.58 -11.99
C SER A 78 0.12 -20.57 -13.03
N ASN A 79 -0.25 -20.38 -14.29
CA ASN A 79 0.25 -21.18 -15.41
C ASN A 79 1.57 -20.66 -16.02
N TRP A 80 2.00 -19.46 -15.66
CA TRP A 80 3.15 -18.80 -16.30
C TRP A 80 4.44 -18.85 -15.47
N MET A 81 4.36 -19.32 -14.22
CA MET A 81 5.51 -19.59 -13.35
C MET A 81 5.77 -21.10 -13.30
N ASP A 82 7.05 -21.49 -13.23
CA ASP A 82 7.40 -22.87 -12.87
C ASP A 82 7.26 -23.13 -11.36
N ASP A 83 7.32 -24.40 -10.99
CA ASP A 83 7.06 -24.83 -9.62
C ASP A 83 8.14 -24.38 -8.63
N VAL A 84 9.38 -24.19 -9.09
CA VAL A 84 10.48 -23.66 -8.26
C VAL A 84 10.19 -22.20 -7.87
N THR A 85 9.81 -21.39 -8.85
CA THR A 85 9.49 -19.97 -8.65
C THR A 85 8.20 -19.81 -7.85
N LYS A 86 7.18 -20.64 -8.11
CA LYS A 86 5.94 -20.67 -7.30
C LYS A 86 6.23 -20.94 -5.83
N ARG A 87 7.04 -21.96 -5.52
CA ARG A 87 7.38 -22.32 -4.14
C ARG A 87 8.06 -21.16 -3.42
N ARG A 88 9.06 -20.54 -4.07
CA ARG A 88 9.79 -19.38 -3.52
C ARG A 88 8.87 -18.16 -3.33
N ALA A 89 7.96 -17.90 -4.26
CA ALA A 89 6.96 -16.85 -4.12
C ALA A 89 6.02 -17.11 -2.92
N ILE A 90 5.58 -18.35 -2.73
CA ILE A 90 4.73 -18.76 -1.60
C ILE A 90 5.49 -18.62 -0.27
N GLU A 91 6.74 -19.05 -0.19
CA GLU A 91 7.60 -18.84 0.99
C GLU A 91 7.71 -17.36 1.34
N LYS A 92 7.94 -16.51 0.33
CA LYS A 92 8.00 -15.06 0.53
C LYS A 92 6.68 -14.50 1.06
N VAL A 93 5.54 -14.90 0.49
CA VAL A 93 4.22 -14.50 0.98
C VAL A 93 4.04 -14.92 2.44
N ASN A 94 4.47 -16.14 2.80
CA ASN A 94 4.40 -16.65 4.17
C ASN A 94 5.25 -15.83 5.15
N CYS A 95 6.37 -15.27 4.72
CA CYS A 95 7.23 -14.40 5.52
C CYS A 95 6.80 -12.92 5.53
N MET A 96 5.80 -12.51 4.74
CA MET A 96 5.31 -11.12 4.78
C MET A 96 4.76 -10.78 6.17
N LEU A 97 5.41 -9.81 6.80
CA LEU A 97 4.98 -9.19 8.04
C LEU A 97 3.89 -8.17 7.76
N TYR A 98 2.86 -8.15 8.61
CA TYR A 98 1.81 -7.14 8.58
C TYR A 98 1.74 -6.43 9.93
N LEU A 99 1.80 -5.11 9.91
CA LEU A 99 1.63 -4.26 11.07
C LEU A 99 0.22 -3.65 10.99
N ILE A 100 -0.63 -3.92 11.98
CA ILE A 100 -2.05 -3.51 11.97
C ILE A 100 -2.34 -2.68 13.22
N GLY A 101 -2.81 -1.44 13.00
CA GLY A 101 -3.15 -0.50 14.06
C GLY A 101 -1.89 0.00 14.77
N TYR A 102 -1.58 -0.61 15.90
CA TYR A 102 -0.53 -0.17 16.81
C TYR A 102 0.28 -1.34 17.38
N PRO A 103 1.57 -1.13 17.71
CA PRO A 103 2.36 -2.10 18.45
C PRO A 103 1.84 -2.19 19.87
N ASP A 104 1.82 -3.38 20.46
CA ASP A 104 1.22 -3.59 21.79
C ASP A 104 1.92 -2.78 22.90
N LEU A 105 3.15 -2.32 22.63
CA LEU A 105 3.91 -1.33 23.41
C LEU A 105 3.07 -0.12 23.85
N VAL A 106 2.21 0.42 22.98
CA VAL A 106 1.48 1.68 23.29
C VAL A 106 0.34 1.49 24.31
N LEU A 107 -0.02 0.25 24.62
CA LEU A 107 -1.01 -0.06 25.65
C LEU A 107 -0.43 -0.02 27.07
N ASN A 108 0.90 -0.03 27.22
CA ASN A 108 1.57 -0.09 28.52
C ASN A 108 2.45 1.16 28.71
N ASP A 109 2.08 2.00 29.70
CA ASP A 109 2.78 3.26 29.99
C ASP A 109 4.24 3.05 30.40
N THR A 110 4.54 2.05 31.22
CA THR A 110 5.92 1.74 31.64
C THR A 110 6.78 1.37 30.45
N ALA A 111 6.25 0.54 29.56
CA ALA A 111 6.98 0.11 28.37
C ALA A 111 7.18 1.28 27.38
N LEU A 112 6.19 2.17 27.26
CA LEU A 112 6.27 3.37 26.43
C LEU A 112 7.30 4.38 26.98
N ASN A 113 7.34 4.60 28.29
CA ASN A 113 8.33 5.47 28.92
C ASN A 113 9.75 4.93 28.70
N ASN A 114 9.96 3.63 28.96
CA ASN A 114 11.23 2.96 28.71
C ASN A 114 11.69 3.06 27.24
N TYR A 115 10.74 3.05 26.29
CA TYR A 115 11.04 3.23 24.87
C TYR A 115 11.59 4.64 24.58
N TYR A 116 11.01 5.67 25.18
CA TYR A 116 11.45 7.05 24.98
C TYR A 116 12.74 7.40 25.73
N GLU A 117 12.98 6.82 26.91
CA GLU A 117 14.25 6.93 27.63
C GLU A 117 15.42 6.38 26.80
N LYS A 118 15.23 5.24 26.14
CA LYS A 118 16.25 4.61 25.28
C LYS A 118 16.50 5.36 23.97
N LEU A 119 15.53 6.16 23.48
CA LEU A 119 15.70 6.94 22.25
C LEU A 119 16.61 8.17 22.43
N GLN A 120 16.85 8.60 23.68
CA GLN A 120 17.80 9.69 23.95
C GLN A 120 19.26 9.27 23.73
N SER A 121 19.56 7.96 23.72
CA SER A 121 20.92 7.43 23.63
C SER A 121 21.32 6.84 22.27
N TYR A 122 20.42 6.80 21.28
CA TYR A 122 20.70 6.22 19.95
C TYR A 122 20.53 7.24 18.81
N ASN A 123 21.63 7.46 18.07
CA ASN A 123 21.66 8.25 16.84
C ASN A 123 20.76 7.60 15.77
N ARG A 124 19.84 8.38 15.19
CA ARG A 124 18.73 7.91 14.34
C ARG A 124 19.21 7.26 13.05
N ARG A 125 19.24 5.93 12.99
CA ARG A 125 19.10 5.19 11.73
C ARG A 125 18.35 3.89 11.93
N SER A 126 17.02 3.92 11.83
CA SER A 126 16.28 2.71 11.43
C SER A 126 14.90 3.07 10.87
N PHE A 127 14.79 3.16 9.55
CA PHE A 127 13.59 2.75 8.85
C PHE A 127 14.02 1.57 7.98
N ILE A 128 13.91 0.35 8.49
CA ILE A 128 14.04 -0.83 7.63
C ILE A 128 12.81 -0.81 6.74
N MET A 129 13.01 -0.36 5.51
CA MET A 129 12.02 -0.39 4.47
C MET A 129 11.82 -1.86 4.08
N ILE A 130 10.76 -2.48 4.57
CA ILE A 130 10.31 -3.81 4.11
C ILE A 130 9.77 -3.59 2.69
N ILE A 131 10.63 -3.59 1.66
CA ILE A 131 10.19 -3.49 0.27
C ILE A 131 9.77 -4.88 -0.22
N PRO A 132 8.50 -5.13 -0.53
CA PRO A 132 8.10 -6.32 -1.27
C PRO A 132 8.46 -6.15 -2.76
N SER A 133 9.74 -6.18 -3.10
CA SER A 133 10.21 -6.13 -4.48
C SER A 133 10.61 -7.52 -4.96
N HIS A 134 10.35 -7.86 -6.23
CA HIS A 134 10.69 -9.17 -6.81
C HIS A 134 12.19 -9.49 -6.74
N ARG A 135 13.05 -8.47 -6.54
CA ARG A 135 14.51 -8.58 -6.47
C ARG A 135 15.03 -9.06 -5.10
N TYR A 136 14.16 -9.19 -4.11
CA TYR A 136 14.52 -9.60 -2.76
C TYR A 136 13.87 -10.94 -2.40
N ASP A 137 14.55 -11.77 -1.62
CA ASP A 137 13.99 -13.02 -1.09
C ASP A 137 13.05 -12.79 0.11
N LYS A 138 12.74 -13.86 0.84
CA LYS A 138 11.91 -13.86 2.06
C LYS A 138 12.56 -13.12 3.24
N ASN A 139 13.89 -13.00 3.25
CA ASN A 139 14.66 -12.34 4.30
C ASN A 139 14.96 -10.87 3.98
N GLY A 140 14.64 -10.43 2.76
CA GLY A 140 14.99 -9.09 2.29
C GLY A 140 16.40 -8.98 1.72
N ALA A 141 17.06 -10.10 1.40
CA ALA A 141 18.35 -10.10 0.73
C ALA A 141 18.15 -9.96 -0.79
N PRO A 142 18.97 -9.14 -1.48
CA PRO A 142 18.89 -9.01 -2.94
C PRO A 142 19.45 -10.28 -3.58
N ILE A 143 18.57 -11.11 -4.15
CA ILE A 143 18.96 -12.35 -4.83
C ILE A 143 18.01 -12.62 -5.99
N ASP A 144 18.56 -13.08 -7.11
CA ASP A 144 17.73 -13.57 -8.21
C ASP A 144 17.25 -14.98 -7.91
N TRP A 145 16.07 -15.05 -7.31
CA TRP A 145 15.42 -16.31 -6.94
C TRP A 145 14.47 -16.82 -8.04
N TRP A 146 14.43 -16.18 -9.20
CA TRP A 146 13.58 -16.56 -10.32
C TRP A 146 14.31 -17.53 -11.24
N SER A 147 13.57 -18.42 -11.91
CA SER A 147 14.14 -19.10 -13.07
C SER A 147 14.19 -18.16 -14.27
N PRO A 148 15.08 -18.42 -15.25
CA PRO A 148 15.11 -17.64 -16.50
C PRO A 148 13.76 -17.64 -17.24
N LYS A 149 13.05 -18.79 -17.25
CA LYS A 149 11.74 -18.94 -17.90
C LYS A 149 10.67 -18.06 -17.22
N ALA A 150 10.62 -18.09 -15.89
CA ALA A 150 9.67 -17.30 -15.12
C ALA A 150 9.97 -15.80 -15.23
N ALA A 151 11.25 -15.41 -15.20
CA ALA A 151 11.68 -14.02 -15.37
C ALA A 151 11.28 -13.48 -16.75
N GLN A 152 11.49 -14.25 -17.81
CA GLN A 152 11.07 -13.86 -19.16
C GLN A 152 9.55 -13.76 -19.28
N ALA A 153 8.80 -14.69 -18.66
CA ALA A 153 7.34 -14.65 -18.64
C ALA A 153 6.79 -13.44 -17.87
N PHE A 154 7.42 -13.07 -16.74
CA PHE A 154 7.08 -11.86 -16.01
C PHE A 154 7.36 -10.61 -16.84
N HIS A 155 8.52 -10.54 -17.49
CA HIS A 155 8.87 -9.40 -18.33
C HIS A 155 7.87 -9.20 -19.49
N ARG A 156 7.36 -10.29 -20.09
CA ARG A 156 6.27 -10.21 -21.10
C ARG A 156 4.99 -9.61 -20.53
N LYS A 157 4.61 -9.99 -19.31
CA LYS A 157 3.40 -9.46 -18.64
C LYS A 157 3.55 -8.01 -18.23
N VAL A 158 4.71 -7.67 -17.67
CA VAL A 158 5.11 -6.31 -17.32
C VAL A 158 4.99 -5.38 -18.53
N LYS A 159 5.49 -5.81 -19.70
CA LYS A 159 5.37 -5.06 -20.95
C LYS A 159 3.93 -4.79 -21.37
N CYS A 160 2.99 -5.70 -21.09
CA CYS A 160 1.57 -5.49 -21.37
C CYS A 160 1.01 -4.34 -20.53
N ILE A 161 1.27 -4.37 -19.22
CA ILE A 161 0.86 -3.31 -18.29
C ILE A 161 1.51 -1.99 -18.69
N GLN A 162 2.80 -1.98 -18.97
CA GLN A 162 3.49 -0.77 -19.40
C GLN A 162 2.82 -0.15 -20.64
N LYS A 163 2.59 -0.95 -21.69
CA LYS A 163 1.95 -0.48 -22.92
C LYS A 163 0.53 0.04 -22.70
N GLN A 164 -0.25 -0.62 -21.83
CA GLN A 164 -1.58 -0.17 -21.48
C GLN A 164 -1.54 1.23 -20.86
N TYR A 165 -0.61 1.47 -19.94
CA TYR A 165 -0.54 2.74 -19.24
C TYR A 165 0.15 3.84 -20.05
N ASP A 166 1.13 3.53 -20.90
CA ASP A 166 1.73 4.47 -21.84
C ASP A 166 0.70 5.08 -22.82
N ALA A 167 -0.40 4.35 -23.09
CA ALA A 167 -1.47 4.79 -23.97
C ALA A 167 -2.47 5.75 -23.30
N PHE A 168 -2.47 5.90 -21.97
CA PHE A 168 -3.38 6.81 -21.29
C PHE A 168 -2.92 8.25 -21.40
N VAL A 169 -3.85 9.13 -21.76
CA VAL A 169 -3.67 10.58 -21.76
C VAL A 169 -4.49 11.16 -20.61
N GLU A 170 -3.84 11.93 -19.75
CA GLU A 170 -4.49 12.61 -18.65
C GLU A 170 -5.26 13.84 -19.18
N PRO A 171 -6.56 13.99 -18.87
CA PRO A 171 -7.43 14.95 -19.55
C PRO A 171 -7.17 16.42 -19.19
N LEU A 172 -6.63 16.74 -18.01
CA LEU A 172 -6.41 18.13 -17.58
C LEU A 172 -5.15 18.75 -18.19
N THR A 173 -4.12 17.94 -18.39
CA THR A 173 -2.77 18.36 -18.82
C THR A 173 -2.46 17.91 -20.24
N ASN A 174 -3.31 17.03 -20.80
CA ASN A 174 -3.16 16.41 -22.10
C ASN A 174 -1.79 15.71 -22.27
N ARG A 175 -1.26 15.16 -21.17
CA ARG A 175 0.03 14.44 -21.15
C ARG A 175 -0.19 12.94 -21.05
N HIS A 176 0.71 12.20 -21.67
CA HIS A 176 0.74 10.75 -21.54
C HIS A 176 1.25 10.32 -20.17
N VAL A 177 0.62 9.30 -19.60
CA VAL A 177 1.14 8.63 -18.42
C VAL A 177 2.41 7.86 -18.78
N ASN A 178 3.45 7.99 -17.96
CA ASN A 178 4.68 7.21 -18.12
C ASN A 178 4.52 5.84 -17.47
N GLY A 179 4.07 4.86 -18.25
CA GLY A 179 3.81 3.49 -17.81
C GLY A 179 5.05 2.75 -17.31
N LYS A 180 6.26 3.19 -17.69
CA LYS A 180 7.52 2.66 -17.15
C LYS A 180 7.78 3.17 -15.73
N LEU A 181 7.49 4.44 -15.47
CA LEU A 181 7.67 5.07 -14.15
C LEU A 181 6.62 4.54 -13.15
N THR A 182 5.37 4.41 -13.56
CA THR A 182 4.25 3.97 -12.71
C THR A 182 4.13 2.44 -12.61
N LEU A 183 5.01 1.70 -13.29
CA LEU A 183 4.88 0.26 -13.49
C LEU A 183 4.71 -0.54 -12.18
N GLY A 184 5.48 -0.19 -11.15
CA GLY A 184 5.43 -0.89 -9.86
C GLY A 184 4.07 -0.80 -9.18
N GLU A 185 3.51 0.41 -9.14
CA GLU A 185 2.18 0.68 -8.56
C GLU A 185 1.08 0.07 -9.43
N ASN A 186 1.17 0.20 -10.76
CA ASN A 186 0.21 -0.41 -11.69
C ASN A 186 0.11 -1.94 -11.52
N ILE A 187 1.24 -2.61 -11.30
CA ILE A 187 1.27 -4.06 -10.98
C ILE A 187 0.63 -4.33 -9.62
N ALA A 188 0.92 -3.49 -8.62
CA ALA A 188 0.37 -3.62 -7.27
C ALA A 188 -1.16 -3.43 -7.25
N ASP A 189 -1.69 -2.47 -8.01
CA ASP A 189 -3.13 -2.20 -8.11
C ASP A 189 -3.88 -3.33 -8.80
N ASN A 190 -3.41 -3.76 -9.99
CA ASN A 190 -4.01 -4.87 -10.72
C ASN A 190 -3.94 -6.18 -9.93
N GLY A 191 -2.77 -6.47 -9.34
CA GLY A 191 -2.58 -7.64 -8.49
C GLY A 191 -3.40 -7.56 -7.21
N GLY A 192 -3.52 -6.35 -6.66
CA GLY A 192 -4.20 -6.08 -5.42
C GLY A 192 -5.71 -6.23 -5.53
N LEU A 193 -6.32 -5.62 -6.54
CA LEU A 193 -7.74 -5.77 -6.85
C LEU A 193 -8.12 -7.24 -7.09
N LYS A 194 -7.31 -7.95 -7.88
CA LYS A 194 -7.50 -9.39 -8.13
C LYS A 194 -7.43 -10.22 -6.85
N CYS A 195 -6.47 -9.91 -5.98
CA CYS A 195 -6.30 -10.58 -4.69
C CYS A 195 -7.48 -10.30 -3.76
N ALA A 196 -7.93 -9.05 -3.68
CA ALA A 196 -9.07 -8.62 -2.87
C ALA A 196 -10.36 -9.30 -3.32
N LEU A 197 -10.64 -9.31 -4.63
CA LEU A 197 -11.83 -9.97 -5.18
C LEU A 197 -11.82 -11.48 -4.88
N LYS A 198 -10.68 -12.16 -5.07
CA LYS A 198 -10.56 -13.59 -4.75
C LYS A 198 -10.78 -13.86 -3.26
N GLY A 199 -10.26 -12.99 -2.39
CA GLY A 199 -10.47 -13.08 -0.94
C GLY A 199 -11.93 -12.87 -0.56
N TYR A 200 -12.61 -11.95 -1.23
CA TYR A 200 -14.02 -11.68 -1.03
C TYR A 200 -14.90 -12.86 -1.48
N LEU A 201 -14.69 -13.40 -2.67
CA LEU A 201 -15.40 -14.60 -3.15
C LEU A 201 -15.20 -15.81 -2.24
N ARG A 202 -13.99 -15.96 -1.70
CA ARG A 202 -13.68 -17.01 -0.72
C ARG A 202 -14.46 -16.82 0.58
N TYR A 203 -14.54 -15.58 1.07
CA TYR A 203 -15.30 -15.24 2.26
C TYR A 203 -16.80 -15.57 2.09
N LEU A 204 -17.38 -15.21 0.95
CA LEU A 204 -18.78 -15.54 0.64
C LEU A 204 -19.03 -17.05 0.63
N ASN A 205 -18.14 -17.82 0.00
CA ASN A 205 -18.27 -19.27 -0.05
C ASN A 205 -18.16 -19.92 1.36
N GLN A 206 -17.23 -19.44 2.18
CA GLN A 206 -17.01 -19.99 3.53
C GLN A 206 -18.14 -19.65 4.51
N THR A 207 -18.65 -18.43 4.45
CA THR A 207 -19.66 -17.96 5.41
C THR A 207 -21.07 -18.31 4.99
N ARG A 208 -21.30 -18.67 3.72
CA ARG A 208 -22.63 -18.84 3.10
C ARG A 208 -23.57 -17.67 3.40
N ARG A 209 -23.01 -16.48 3.64
CA ARG A 209 -23.78 -15.29 3.94
C ARG A 209 -24.39 -14.76 2.66
N LEU A 210 -25.70 -14.62 2.68
CA LEU A 210 -26.42 -13.85 1.68
C LEU A 210 -26.31 -12.37 2.06
N GLU A 211 -25.30 -11.68 1.51
CA GLU A 211 -25.21 -10.23 1.63
C GLU A 211 -26.31 -9.59 0.77
N LYS A 212 -27.20 -8.82 1.41
CA LYS A 212 -28.26 -8.11 0.71
C LYS A 212 -27.69 -6.85 0.04
N PRO A 213 -28.12 -6.52 -1.20
CA PRO A 213 -27.77 -5.25 -1.84
C PRO A 213 -28.05 -4.06 -0.92
N LEU A 214 -27.24 -3.01 -1.06
CA LEU A 214 -27.41 -1.80 -0.26
C LEU A 214 -28.74 -1.13 -0.64
N PRO A 215 -29.55 -0.70 0.36
CA PRO A 215 -30.81 -0.02 0.07
C PRO A 215 -30.52 1.30 -0.66
N GLY A 216 -31.32 1.60 -1.69
CA GLY A 216 -31.15 2.80 -2.52
C GLY A 216 -30.06 2.69 -3.60
N LEU A 217 -29.26 1.62 -3.60
CA LEU A 217 -28.27 1.35 -4.63
C LEU A 217 -28.73 0.14 -5.44
N ASN A 218 -29.22 0.35 -6.66
CA ASN A 218 -29.65 -0.73 -7.56
C ASN A 218 -28.44 -1.44 -8.19
N LEU A 219 -27.54 -1.95 -7.35
CA LEU A 219 -26.31 -2.64 -7.75
C LEU A 219 -26.21 -3.99 -7.04
N THR A 220 -25.71 -4.97 -7.76
CA THR A 220 -25.27 -6.23 -7.16
C THR A 220 -24.12 -6.00 -6.20
N ILE A 221 -23.90 -6.93 -5.29
CA ILE A 221 -22.79 -6.84 -4.34
C ILE A 221 -21.42 -6.80 -5.03
N LEU A 222 -21.25 -7.52 -6.14
CA LEU A 222 -20.01 -7.47 -6.93
C LEU A 222 -19.83 -6.11 -7.61
N GLN A 223 -20.90 -5.50 -8.12
CA GLN A 223 -20.83 -4.14 -8.65
C GLN A 223 -20.48 -3.13 -7.56
N THR A 224 -21.10 -3.25 -6.38
CA THR A 224 -20.78 -2.42 -5.20
C THR A 224 -19.32 -2.55 -4.78
N PHE A 225 -18.74 -3.75 -4.85
CA PHE A 225 -17.30 -3.95 -4.60
C PHE A 225 -16.42 -3.10 -5.54
N PHE A 226 -16.70 -3.11 -6.84
CA PHE A 226 -15.93 -2.31 -7.80
C PHE A 226 -16.19 -0.81 -7.69
N VAL A 227 -17.42 -0.40 -7.37
CA VAL A 227 -17.75 1.00 -7.08
C VAL A 227 -16.97 1.48 -5.86
N ASN A 228 -16.94 0.70 -4.78
CA ASN A 228 -16.18 1.06 -3.58
C ASN A 228 -14.67 1.20 -3.88
N TYR A 229 -14.11 0.29 -4.67
CA TYR A 229 -12.72 0.38 -5.12
C TYR A 229 -12.47 1.68 -5.90
N ALA A 230 -13.36 2.04 -6.84
CA ALA A 230 -13.24 3.27 -7.62
C ALA A 230 -13.40 4.53 -6.77
N THR A 231 -14.31 4.55 -5.79
CA THR A 231 -14.49 5.69 -4.88
C THR A 231 -13.25 5.98 -4.05
N VAL A 232 -12.57 4.93 -3.55
CA VAL A 232 -11.32 5.11 -2.81
C VAL A 232 -10.24 5.74 -3.68
N GLN A 233 -10.16 5.35 -4.95
CA GLN A 233 -9.20 5.94 -5.89
C GLN A 233 -9.54 7.41 -6.17
N ASN A 234 -10.81 7.73 -6.41
CA ASN A 234 -11.24 9.10 -6.69
C ASN A 234 -11.01 10.05 -5.50
N LEU A 235 -11.22 9.57 -4.27
CA LEU A 235 -10.87 10.34 -3.07
C LEU A 235 -9.38 10.66 -3.04
N LEU A 236 -8.50 9.75 -3.46
CA LEU A 236 -7.07 10.03 -3.54
C LEU A 236 -6.75 11.04 -4.65
N ASP A 237 -7.47 11.00 -5.77
CA ASP A 237 -7.30 11.93 -6.90
C ASP A 237 -7.75 13.35 -6.54
N GLU A 238 -8.82 13.53 -5.76
CA GLU A 238 -9.23 14.86 -5.28
C GLU A 238 -8.19 15.49 -4.32
N TYR A 239 -7.39 14.67 -3.62
CA TYR A 239 -6.20 15.11 -2.87
C TYR A 239 -4.91 15.22 -3.70
N SER A 240 -4.89 14.73 -4.95
CA SER A 240 -3.69 14.60 -5.79
C SER A 240 -3.80 15.11 -7.24
N ALA A 241 -4.90 15.78 -7.61
CA ALA A 241 -5.16 16.37 -8.92
C ALA A 241 -4.13 17.43 -9.39
N ILE A 242 -3.09 17.66 -8.61
CA ILE A 242 -1.85 18.29 -9.04
C ILE A 242 -0.76 17.27 -8.66
N LYS A 243 -0.11 16.58 -9.62
CA LYS A 243 1.26 15.96 -9.52
C LYS A 243 1.52 14.65 -10.33
N VAL A 244 1.23 14.58 -11.64
CA VAL A 244 1.84 13.55 -12.51
C VAL A 244 2.32 14.15 -13.84
N VAL A 245 2.92 15.32 -13.76
CA VAL A 245 3.29 16.11 -14.94
C VAL A 245 4.79 16.34 -14.85
N ASP A 246 5.55 15.72 -15.76
CA ASP A 246 7.01 15.78 -15.85
C ASP A 246 7.59 17.16 -15.49
N VAL A 247 8.52 17.16 -14.53
CA VAL A 247 9.41 18.30 -14.26
C VAL A 247 10.46 18.28 -15.37
N PRO A 248 10.64 19.37 -16.15
CA PRO A 248 11.70 19.46 -17.14
C PRO A 248 13.06 19.26 -16.45
N ARG A 249 13.92 18.40 -16.99
CA ARG A 249 15.34 18.45 -16.64
C ARG A 249 15.89 19.74 -17.24
N ASP A 250 16.27 20.67 -16.38
CA ASP A 250 17.10 21.78 -16.78
C ASP A 250 18.46 21.20 -17.20
N ASN A 251 18.81 21.38 -18.48
CA ASN A 251 20.07 20.89 -19.06
C ASN A 251 21.21 21.91 -18.86
N ASN A 252 21.23 22.61 -17.72
CA ASN A 252 22.34 23.47 -17.33
C ASN A 252 22.44 23.50 -15.81
N LEU A 253 23.28 22.61 -15.26
CA LEU A 253 24.16 22.76 -14.09
C LEU A 253 24.94 21.45 -13.86
#